data_AF-A0A9X6ACH1-F1
#
_entry.id   AF-A0A9X6ACH1-F1
#
_cell.length_a   1.000
_cell.length_b   1.000
_cell.length_c   1.000
_cell.angle_alpha   90.00
_cell.angle_beta   90.00
_cell.angle_gamma   90.00
#
_symmetry.space_group_name_H-M   'P 1'
#
loop_
_entity.id
_entity.type
_entity.pdbx_description
1 polymer ?
#
loop_
_entity_poly.entity_id
_entity_poly.type
_entity_poly.pdbx_seq_one_letter_code
_entity_poly.pdbx_strand_id
1 'polypeptide(L)'
;TYSWNKVGGGEDLLNFTWATGWSTPGAIVEAVPKWSNNAFDVRCDNKVGGNTGCVFPKYTPTLQLNKKKYPATSAYYWVLMEKLASHPGSEKYNKPLHRLADDTTAKDNQNKMCLTAVAEWNPNPNAGGTSCDEYPFARSRESGGMTLSSGKYCVQLYTHEQTDGSWMLELDNNYPIPTWNEICGRAAVPTLQNTNAGGDLGRFTSEIRLLDNDPYYVQTGFEGCDIKSVCNIS
;
A
#
# COMPACT_ATOMS: atom_id res chain seq x y z
N THR A 1 -6.70 2.52 35.56
CA THR A 1 -6.95 1.45 34.57
C THR A 1 -7.87 2.01 33.52
N TYR A 2 -7.46 2.00 32.25
CA TYR A 2 -8.35 2.42 31.17
C TYR A 2 -9.32 1.27 30.85
N SER A 3 -10.61 1.57 30.80
CA SER A 3 -11.64 0.63 30.38
C SER A 3 -12.33 1.18 29.14
N TRP A 4 -12.10 0.53 28.00
CA TRP A 4 -12.81 0.83 26.77
C TRP A 4 -14.22 0.23 26.81
N ASN A 5 -15.25 1.05 26.64
CA ASN A 5 -16.63 0.58 26.52
C ASN A 5 -16.87 0.12 25.08
N LYS A 6 -16.87 -1.21 24.86
CA LYS A 6 -16.98 -1.82 23.53
C LYS A 6 -18.35 -1.55 22.89
N VAL A 7 -18.50 -0.45 22.18
CA VAL A 7 -19.66 -0.20 21.30
C VAL A 7 -19.28 -0.54 19.86
N GLY A 8 -20.17 -1.17 19.10
CA GLY A 8 -19.96 -1.48 17.68
C GLY A 8 -19.69 -0.21 16.87
N GLY A 9 -18.59 -0.16 16.11
CA GLY A 9 -18.15 1.03 15.37
C GLY A 9 -17.50 2.12 16.24
N GLY A 10 -17.30 1.85 17.54
CA GLY A 10 -16.69 2.78 18.48
C GLY A 10 -15.19 2.95 18.27
N GLU A 11 -14.70 4.12 18.65
CA GLU A 11 -13.29 4.51 18.69
C GLU A 11 -13.08 5.36 19.94
N ASP A 12 -11.97 5.16 20.63
CA ASP A 12 -11.52 6.03 21.72
C ASP A 12 -10.02 6.30 21.61
N LEU A 13 -9.60 7.48 22.09
CA LEU A 13 -8.21 7.92 22.13
C LEU A 13 -7.66 7.83 23.56
N LEU A 14 -6.53 7.15 23.66
CA LEU A 14 -5.68 7.09 24.84
C LEU A 14 -4.56 8.10 24.70
N ASN A 15 -4.63 9.18 25.49
CA ASN A 15 -3.60 10.21 25.49
C ASN A 15 -2.59 9.92 26.60
N PHE A 16 -1.30 9.88 26.28
CA PHE A 16 -0.26 9.76 27.30
C PHE A 16 0.09 11.13 27.87
N THR A 17 -0.18 11.30 29.16
CA THR A 17 0.29 12.46 29.94
C THR A 17 1.39 11.99 30.88
N TRP A 18 2.54 12.65 30.82
CA TRP A 18 3.71 12.37 31.63
C TRP A 18 3.82 13.43 32.71
N ALA A 19 4.09 13.02 33.95
CA ALA A 19 4.46 13.91 35.03
C ALA A 19 5.92 13.66 35.37
N THR A 20 6.75 14.71 35.31
CA THR A 20 8.15 14.62 35.71
C THR A 20 8.35 15.45 36.97
N GLY A 21 8.82 14.85 38.06
CA GLY A 21 9.18 15.56 39.28
C GLY A 21 10.65 15.97 39.27
N TRP A 22 10.92 17.25 39.50
CA TRP A 22 12.28 17.77 39.66
C TRP A 22 12.40 18.41 41.04
N SER A 23 13.40 18.00 41.81
CA SER A 23 13.74 18.62 43.09
C SER A 23 15.21 18.98 43.15
N THR A 24 15.51 20.07 43.86
CA THR A 24 16.88 20.46 44.23
C THR A 24 17.05 20.28 45.74
N PRO A 25 18.24 19.88 46.24
CA PRO A 25 18.46 19.72 47.67
C PRO A 25 18.14 21.01 48.43
N GLY A 26 17.23 20.94 49.40
CA GLY A 26 16.79 22.09 50.21
C GLY A 26 15.56 22.85 49.67
N ALA A 27 15.01 22.46 48.51
CA ALA A 27 13.75 23.01 48.03
C ALA A 27 12.55 22.51 48.85
N ILE A 28 11.68 23.44 49.24
CA ILE A 28 10.40 23.18 49.93
C ILE A 28 9.22 22.98 48.96
N VAL A 29 9.44 23.20 47.66
CA VAL A 29 8.44 23.03 46.60
C VAL A 29 9.05 22.19 45.47
N GLU A 30 8.37 21.11 45.10
CA GLU A 30 8.72 20.28 43.96
C GLU A 30 8.06 20.82 42.68
N ALA A 31 8.83 20.98 41.61
CA ALA A 31 8.27 21.28 40.30
C ALA A 31 7.83 19.97 39.65
N VAL A 32 6.52 19.83 39.41
CA VAL A 32 5.95 18.67 38.69
C VAL A 32 5.34 19.13 37.36
N PRO A 33 6.15 19.53 36.36
CA PRO A 33 5.62 19.84 35.04
C PRO A 33 4.89 18.63 34.45
N LYS A 34 3.71 18.91 33.88
CA LYS A 34 2.94 17.97 33.09
C LYS A 34 3.28 18.16 31.62
N TRP A 35 3.65 17.08 30.95
CA TRP A 35 3.93 17.08 29.53
C TRP A 35 2.99 16.09 28.83
N SER A 36 2.40 16.51 27.72
CA SER A 36 1.59 15.66 26.84
C SER A 36 2.04 15.86 25.41
N ASN A 37 2.17 14.75 24.66
CA ASN A 37 2.45 14.81 23.24
C ASN A 37 1.50 13.87 22.50
N ASN A 38 0.64 14.47 21.68
CA ASN A 38 -0.36 13.76 20.90
C ASN A 38 0.25 12.89 19.78
N ALA A 39 1.56 12.99 19.52
CA ALA A 39 2.31 12.07 18.66
C ALA A 39 2.18 10.60 19.11
N PHE A 40 1.97 10.39 20.41
CA PHE A 40 1.87 9.07 21.02
C PHE A 40 0.43 8.67 21.34
N ASP A 41 -0.58 9.42 20.90
CA ASP A 41 -1.97 9.02 21.12
C ASP A 41 -2.19 7.61 20.58
N VAL A 42 -2.92 6.80 21.34
CA VAL A 42 -3.26 5.44 20.94
C VAL A 42 -4.74 5.40 20.63
N ARG A 43 -5.08 5.06 19.39
CA ARG A 43 -6.47 4.86 18.97
C ARG A 43 -6.84 3.41 19.23
N CYS A 44 -7.85 3.17 20.04
CA CYS A 44 -8.46 1.84 20.21
C CYS A 44 -9.82 1.82 19.54
N ASP A 45 -10.06 0.86 18.66
CA ASP A 45 -11.30 0.79 17.88
C ASP A 45 -11.70 -0.67 17.58
N ASN A 46 -12.89 -0.86 17.01
CA ASN A 46 -13.35 -2.13 16.41
C ASN A 46 -13.82 -1.96 14.95
N LYS A 47 -13.36 -0.89 14.28
CA LYS A 47 -13.87 -0.46 12.97
C LYS A 47 -13.32 -1.30 11.81
N VAL A 48 -12.13 -1.87 11.96
CA VAL A 48 -11.50 -2.69 10.91
C VAL A 48 -11.65 -4.18 11.22
N GLY A 49 -12.32 -4.91 10.32
CA GLY A 49 -12.49 -6.36 10.41
C GLY A 49 -13.30 -6.85 11.62
N GLY A 50 -14.00 -5.96 12.33
CA GLY A 50 -14.85 -6.29 13.49
C GLY A 50 -14.10 -6.64 14.79
N ASN A 51 -12.79 -6.82 14.74
CA ASN A 51 -11.96 -7.15 15.91
C ASN A 51 -11.55 -5.89 16.66
N THR A 52 -11.47 -5.94 17.99
CA THR A 52 -10.94 -4.85 18.84
C THR A 52 -9.42 -4.82 18.79
N GLY A 53 -8.84 -3.64 18.67
CA GLY A 53 -7.39 -3.46 18.78
C GLY A 53 -7.02 -1.99 18.94
N CYS A 54 -5.74 -1.72 19.18
CA CYS A 54 -5.22 -0.37 19.35
C CYS A 54 -4.00 -0.11 18.46
N VAL A 55 -3.86 1.10 17.95
CA VAL A 55 -2.79 1.53 17.03
C VAL A 55 -2.30 2.93 17.36
N PHE A 56 -1.12 3.30 16.87
CA PHE A 56 -0.62 4.67 16.87
C PHE A 56 -1.07 5.35 15.56
N PRO A 57 -2.16 6.13 15.56
CA PRO A 57 -2.78 6.62 14.32
C PRO A 57 -1.93 7.67 13.60
N LYS A 58 -0.89 8.21 14.26
CA LYS A 58 0.04 9.19 13.68
C LYS A 58 1.28 8.58 13.05
N TYR A 59 1.52 7.29 13.29
CA TYR A 59 2.56 6.56 12.59
C TYR A 59 2.04 6.16 11.20
N THR A 60 2.83 6.40 10.16
CA THR A 60 2.54 5.89 8.81
C THR A 60 3.15 4.50 8.68
N PRO A 61 2.36 3.41 8.70
CA PRO A 61 2.90 2.07 8.61
C PRO A 61 3.34 1.71 7.19
N THR A 62 4.17 0.68 7.08
CA THR A 62 4.69 0.18 5.81
C THR A 62 4.20 -1.25 5.56
N LEU A 63 3.51 -1.46 4.43
CA LEU A 63 3.17 -2.79 3.92
C LEU A 63 4.45 -3.47 3.44
N GLN A 64 4.85 -4.54 4.14
CA GLN A 64 6.02 -5.33 3.82
C GLN A 64 5.65 -6.50 2.91
N LEU A 65 6.15 -6.47 1.68
CA LEU A 65 5.94 -7.52 0.70
C LEU A 65 7.09 -8.53 0.70
N ASN A 66 6.76 -9.78 0.46
CA ASN A 66 7.71 -10.88 0.43
C ASN A 66 8.11 -11.23 -1.01
N LYS A 67 9.14 -10.56 -1.54
CA LYS A 67 9.68 -10.85 -2.88
C LYS A 67 10.13 -12.31 -3.09
N LYS A 68 10.38 -13.10 -2.04
CA LYS A 68 10.68 -14.54 -2.20
C LYS A 68 9.42 -15.35 -2.50
N LYS A 69 8.26 -14.92 -1.98
CA LYS A 69 6.98 -15.60 -2.16
C LYS A 69 6.30 -15.18 -3.47
N TYR A 70 6.45 -13.92 -3.87
CA TYR A 70 5.83 -13.38 -5.09
C TYR A 70 6.75 -12.37 -5.80
N PRO A 71 7.90 -12.82 -6.33
CA PRO A 71 8.92 -11.96 -6.92
C PRO A 71 8.42 -11.07 -8.07
N ALA A 72 7.58 -11.61 -8.95
CA ALA A 72 7.07 -10.92 -10.13
C ALA A 72 6.15 -9.76 -9.74
N THR A 73 5.20 -10.00 -8.83
CA THR A 73 4.30 -8.97 -8.30
C THR A 73 5.04 -7.92 -7.46
N SER A 74 6.01 -8.32 -6.62
CA SER A 74 6.83 -7.36 -5.88
C SER A 74 7.67 -6.47 -6.80
N ALA A 75 8.29 -7.05 -7.83
CA ALA A 75 9.08 -6.30 -8.80
C ALA A 75 8.20 -5.34 -9.61
N TYR A 76 7.00 -5.77 -9.98
CA TYR A 76 6.02 -4.95 -10.68
C TYR A 76 5.71 -3.66 -9.92
N TYR A 77 5.34 -3.76 -8.64
CA TYR A 77 5.06 -2.58 -7.83
C TYR A 77 6.29 -1.70 -7.68
N TRP A 78 7.47 -2.30 -7.46
CA TRP A 78 8.71 -1.55 -7.28
C TRP A 78 9.09 -0.74 -8.53
N VAL A 79 8.96 -1.33 -9.72
CA VAL A 79 9.22 -0.64 -10.99
C VAL A 79 8.33 0.59 -11.12
N LEU A 80 7.03 0.46 -10.83
CA LEU A 80 6.11 1.61 -10.89
C LEU A 80 6.43 2.66 -9.82
N MET A 81 6.78 2.25 -8.59
CA MET A 81 7.20 3.15 -7.52
C MET A 81 8.43 4.00 -7.91
N GLU A 82 9.40 3.41 -8.60
CA GLU A 82 10.62 4.13 -9.01
C GLU A 82 10.47 4.92 -10.31
N LYS A 83 9.60 4.46 -11.24
CA LYS A 83 9.52 5.04 -12.58
C LYS A 83 8.40 6.05 -12.76
N LEU A 84 7.22 5.84 -12.16
CA LEU A 84 6.12 6.80 -12.29
C LEU A 84 6.48 8.11 -11.60
N ALA A 85 6.15 9.24 -12.23
CA ALA A 85 6.41 10.57 -11.66
C ALA A 85 5.75 10.81 -10.28
N SER A 86 4.68 10.06 -9.96
CA SER A 86 3.96 10.15 -8.69
C SER A 86 4.62 9.38 -7.54
N HIS A 87 5.56 8.46 -7.83
CA HIS A 87 6.21 7.58 -6.86
C HIS A 87 5.27 6.93 -5.82
N PRO A 88 4.13 6.35 -6.25
CA PRO A 88 3.04 6.05 -5.34
C PRO A 88 3.44 4.94 -4.36
N GLY A 89 3.20 5.16 -3.06
CA GLY A 89 3.56 4.22 -1.99
C GLY A 89 5.02 4.27 -1.53
N SER A 90 5.86 5.14 -2.10
CA SER A 90 7.28 5.19 -1.77
C SER A 90 7.59 6.03 -0.53
N GLU A 91 8.21 5.41 0.46
CA GLU A 91 8.76 6.10 1.63
C GLU A 91 9.93 7.01 1.25
N LYS A 92 10.81 6.55 0.33
CA LYS A 92 11.96 7.31 -0.19
C LYS A 92 11.57 8.67 -0.75
N TYR A 93 10.42 8.76 -1.42
CA TYR A 93 9.91 10.00 -2.02
C TYR A 93 8.85 10.69 -1.15
N ASN A 94 8.55 10.18 0.06
CA ASN A 94 7.51 10.67 0.95
C ASN A 94 6.13 10.78 0.24
N LYS A 95 5.76 9.71 -0.47
CA LYS A 95 4.52 9.59 -1.25
C LYS A 95 3.72 8.38 -0.79
N PRO A 96 3.09 8.43 0.39
CA PRO A 96 2.29 7.31 0.88
C PRO A 96 1.08 7.07 -0.03
N LEU A 97 0.58 5.83 -0.02
CA LEU A 97 -0.78 5.54 -0.45
C LEU A 97 -1.74 5.88 0.69
N HIS A 98 -3.01 6.13 0.37
CA HIS A 98 -4.06 6.30 1.37
C HIS A 98 -5.12 5.24 1.19
N ARG A 99 -5.53 4.61 2.30
CA ARG A 99 -6.56 3.56 2.25
C ARG A 99 -7.86 4.12 1.68
N LEU A 100 -8.47 3.34 0.78
CA LEU A 100 -9.85 3.47 0.37
C LEU A 100 -10.67 2.38 1.06
N ALA A 101 -11.46 2.75 2.07
CA ALA A 101 -12.25 1.78 2.84
C ALA A 101 -13.58 1.39 2.18
N ASP A 102 -14.07 2.19 1.23
CA ASP A 102 -15.32 1.95 0.53
C ASP A 102 -15.19 0.79 -0.48
N ASP A 103 -15.84 -0.34 -0.19
CA ASP A 103 -15.76 -1.55 -1.00
C ASP A 103 -16.36 -1.40 -2.39
N THR A 104 -17.41 -0.57 -2.53
CA THR A 104 -18.06 -0.30 -3.82
C THR A 104 -17.11 0.46 -4.74
N THR A 105 -16.48 1.51 -4.24
CA THR A 105 -15.50 2.32 -4.98
C THR A 105 -14.26 1.50 -5.31
N ALA A 106 -13.77 0.68 -4.37
CA ALA A 106 -12.68 -0.24 -4.65
C ALA A 106 -13.04 -1.26 -5.75
N LYS A 107 -14.28 -1.76 -5.76
CA LYS A 107 -14.74 -2.66 -6.82
C LYS A 107 -14.84 -1.94 -8.17
N ASP A 108 -15.32 -0.70 -8.18
CA ASP A 108 -15.37 0.12 -9.38
C ASP A 108 -13.97 0.42 -9.93
N ASN A 109 -12.99 0.64 -9.06
CA ASN A 109 -11.59 0.77 -9.44
C ASN A 109 -11.09 -0.50 -10.16
N GLN A 110 -11.27 -1.68 -9.55
CA GLN A 110 -10.91 -2.97 -10.17
C GLN A 110 -11.61 -3.19 -11.52
N ASN A 111 -12.88 -2.80 -11.61
CA ASN A 111 -13.68 -2.95 -12.82
C ASN A 111 -13.11 -2.11 -13.98
N LYS A 112 -12.74 -0.86 -13.71
CA LYS A 112 -12.13 0.05 -14.69
C LYS A 112 -10.69 -0.35 -15.04
N MET A 113 -9.93 -0.88 -14.08
CA MET A 113 -8.51 -1.20 -14.30
C MET A 113 -8.30 -2.58 -14.93
N CYS A 114 -9.08 -3.59 -14.55
CA CYS A 114 -8.79 -4.99 -14.87
C CYS A 114 -9.99 -5.86 -15.28
N LEU A 115 -11.16 -5.72 -14.64
CA LEU A 115 -12.14 -6.83 -14.65
C LEU A 115 -13.22 -6.74 -15.74
N THR A 116 -13.58 -5.55 -16.21
CA THR A 116 -14.69 -5.38 -17.17
C THR A 116 -14.18 -5.10 -18.57
N ALA A 117 -15.05 -5.21 -19.57
CA ALA A 117 -14.71 -4.82 -20.94
C ALA A 117 -14.22 -3.37 -21.05
N VAL A 118 -14.68 -2.47 -20.16
CA VAL A 118 -14.24 -1.07 -20.08
C VAL A 118 -12.76 -0.96 -19.73
N ALA A 119 -12.20 -1.96 -19.04
CA ALA A 119 -10.76 -1.99 -18.79
C ALA A 119 -9.96 -2.13 -20.08
N GLU A 120 -10.52 -2.68 -21.16
CA GLU A 120 -9.78 -2.96 -22.39
C GLU A 120 -8.50 -3.75 -22.08
N TRP A 121 -8.64 -4.81 -21.29
CA TRP A 121 -7.54 -5.69 -20.89
C TRP A 121 -7.27 -6.76 -21.96
N ASN A 122 -6.10 -6.64 -22.58
CA ASN A 122 -5.55 -7.52 -23.60
C ASN A 122 -4.05 -7.81 -23.32
N PRO A 123 -3.73 -8.74 -22.40
CA PRO A 123 -2.35 -9.00 -22.02
C PRO A 123 -1.54 -9.66 -23.14
N ASN A 124 -0.24 -9.41 -23.15
CA ASN A 124 0.69 -10.08 -24.06
C ASN A 124 0.56 -11.62 -23.97
N PRO A 125 0.47 -12.34 -25.10
CA PRO A 125 0.41 -13.81 -25.11
C PRO A 125 1.62 -14.51 -24.47
N ASN A 126 2.76 -13.84 -24.39
CA ASN A 126 3.98 -14.37 -23.77
C ASN A 126 4.02 -14.16 -22.25
N ALA A 127 2.99 -13.53 -21.66
CA ALA A 127 2.92 -13.35 -20.22
C ALA A 127 2.90 -14.71 -19.51
N GLY A 128 3.79 -14.88 -18.51
CA GLY A 128 3.82 -16.04 -17.61
C GLY A 128 2.65 -16.09 -16.62
N GLY A 129 1.64 -15.24 -16.79
CA GLY A 129 0.44 -15.20 -15.99
C GLY A 129 -0.71 -14.51 -16.71
N THR A 130 -1.95 -14.83 -16.31
CA THR A 130 -3.17 -14.31 -16.93
C THR A 130 -3.92 -13.33 -16.04
N SER A 131 -3.50 -13.18 -14.78
CA SER A 131 -4.16 -12.27 -13.84
C SER A 131 -3.70 -10.83 -14.09
N CYS A 132 -4.67 -9.92 -14.16
CA CYS A 132 -4.42 -8.49 -14.18
C CYS A 132 -4.17 -8.00 -12.75
N ASP A 133 -3.01 -7.43 -12.51
CA ASP A 133 -2.61 -6.77 -11.28
C ASP A 133 -2.55 -5.26 -11.53
N GLU A 134 -3.02 -4.44 -10.59
CA GLU A 134 -3.12 -2.99 -10.75
C GLU A 134 -2.34 -2.28 -9.64
N TYR A 135 -1.65 -1.19 -10.00
CA TYR A 135 -0.94 -0.38 -9.01
C TYR A 135 -0.96 1.10 -9.42
N PRO A 136 -1.32 2.04 -8.53
CA PRO A 136 -1.69 1.83 -7.13
C PRO A 136 -2.95 0.98 -6.95
N PHE A 137 -3.00 0.23 -5.84
CA PHE A 137 -4.02 -0.79 -5.59
C PHE A 137 -5.44 -0.21 -5.70
N ALA A 138 -6.42 -1.01 -6.15
CA ALA A 138 -7.83 -0.57 -6.16
C ALA A 138 -8.37 -0.09 -4.81
N ARG A 139 -7.82 -0.63 -3.70
CA ARG A 139 -8.14 -0.23 -2.31
C ARG A 139 -7.28 0.94 -1.80
N SER A 140 -6.68 1.71 -2.71
CA SER A 140 -5.98 2.97 -2.42
C SER A 140 -6.67 4.14 -3.12
N ARG A 141 -6.56 5.34 -2.54
CA ARG A 141 -7.10 6.57 -3.13
C ARG A 141 -6.29 7.07 -4.32
N GLU A 142 -5.09 6.54 -4.51
CA GLU A 142 -4.21 6.78 -5.65
C GLU A 142 -4.47 5.81 -6.81
N SER A 143 -5.43 4.88 -6.69
CA SER A 143 -5.79 3.97 -7.78
C SER A 143 -6.11 4.74 -9.06
N GLY A 144 -5.62 4.25 -10.19
CA GLY A 144 -5.98 4.80 -11.50
C GLY A 144 -7.50 4.84 -11.73
N GLY A 145 -8.25 3.90 -11.15
CA GLY A 145 -9.72 3.83 -11.26
C GLY A 145 -10.47 5.00 -10.61
N MET A 146 -9.80 5.78 -9.77
CA MET A 146 -10.37 6.97 -9.14
C MET A 146 -10.60 8.09 -10.16
N THR A 147 -9.77 8.20 -11.20
CA THR A 147 -9.78 9.32 -12.15
C THR A 147 -9.87 8.89 -13.61
N LEU A 148 -9.31 7.74 -13.96
CA LEU A 148 -9.32 7.23 -15.33
C LEU A 148 -10.60 6.46 -15.63
N SER A 149 -11.02 6.51 -16.89
CA SER A 149 -12.17 5.73 -17.36
C SER A 149 -11.82 4.28 -17.68
N SER A 150 -10.52 3.96 -17.87
CA SER A 150 -10.05 2.64 -18.27
C SER A 150 -8.59 2.44 -17.87
N GLY A 151 -8.22 1.20 -17.54
CA GLY A 151 -6.85 0.82 -17.20
C GLY A 151 -5.89 0.89 -18.39
N LYS A 152 -6.38 1.02 -19.63
CA LYS A 152 -5.51 1.13 -20.83
C LYS A 152 -4.60 2.36 -20.84
N TYR A 153 -4.92 3.36 -20.02
CA TYR A 153 -4.14 4.60 -19.91
C TYR A 153 -3.04 4.49 -18.83
N CYS A 154 -2.97 3.38 -18.11
CA CYS A 154 -1.87 3.07 -17.20
C CYS A 154 -0.65 2.55 -17.99
N VAL A 155 0.52 2.52 -17.36
CA VAL A 155 1.67 1.73 -17.86
C VAL A 155 1.27 0.26 -17.98
N GLN A 156 1.61 -0.37 -19.09
CA GLN A 156 1.22 -1.75 -19.40
C GLN A 156 2.45 -2.64 -19.36
N LEU A 157 2.43 -3.64 -18.49
CA LEU A 157 3.53 -4.55 -18.28
C LEU A 157 3.04 -6.01 -18.36
N TYR A 158 3.97 -6.93 -18.57
CA TYR A 158 3.74 -8.33 -18.27
C TYR A 158 4.98 -8.94 -17.66
N THR A 159 4.78 -10.02 -16.91
CA THR A 159 5.88 -10.79 -16.34
C THR A 159 6.14 -12.02 -17.19
N HIS A 160 7.40 -12.37 -17.39
CA HIS A 160 7.84 -13.57 -18.09
C HIS A 160 8.86 -14.32 -17.21
N GLU A 161 8.74 -15.65 -17.13
CA GLU A 161 9.68 -16.49 -16.39
C GLU A 161 10.87 -16.85 -17.28
N GLN A 162 12.08 -16.61 -16.77
CA GLN A 162 13.32 -16.90 -17.45
C GLN A 162 13.71 -18.38 -17.29
N THR A 163 14.67 -18.83 -18.11
CA THR A 163 15.16 -20.22 -18.08
C THR A 163 15.81 -20.63 -16.76
N ASP A 164 16.28 -19.67 -15.97
CA ASP A 164 16.85 -19.87 -14.64
C ASP A 164 15.81 -19.84 -13.50
N GLY A 165 14.52 -19.70 -13.84
CA GLY A 165 13.41 -19.60 -12.89
C GLY A 165 13.23 -18.21 -12.27
N SER A 166 14.01 -17.21 -12.69
CA SER A 166 13.78 -15.81 -12.31
C SER A 166 12.62 -15.20 -13.10
N TRP A 167 12.07 -14.09 -12.60
CA TRP A 167 10.99 -13.36 -13.27
C TRP A 167 11.51 -12.03 -13.80
N MET A 168 11.12 -11.69 -15.03
CA MET A 168 11.41 -10.41 -15.67
C MET A 168 10.10 -9.70 -16.01
N LEU A 169 10.07 -8.39 -15.82
CA LEU A 169 9.02 -7.51 -16.31
C LEU A 169 9.38 -6.92 -17.66
N GLU A 170 8.43 -6.90 -18.58
CA GLU A 170 8.57 -6.31 -19.91
C GLU A 170 7.40 -5.38 -20.19
N LEU A 171 7.63 -4.38 -21.06
CA LEU A 171 6.57 -3.53 -21.58
C LEU A 171 5.62 -4.35 -22.46
N ASP A 172 4.32 -4.22 -22.22
CA ASP A 172 3.33 -4.87 -23.08
C ASP A 172 3.15 -4.10 -24.39
N ASN A 173 3.72 -4.63 -25.46
CA ASN A 173 3.68 -4.05 -26.80
C ASN A 173 2.30 -4.10 -27.48
N ASN A 174 1.28 -4.69 -26.84
CA ASN A 174 -0.12 -4.52 -27.26
C ASN A 174 -0.64 -3.08 -27.02
N TYR A 175 0.12 -2.25 -26.29
CA TYR A 175 -0.26 -0.90 -25.91
C TYR A 175 0.85 0.12 -26.23
N PRO A 176 0.54 1.44 -26.18
CA PRO A 176 1.54 2.48 -26.38
C PRO A 176 2.70 2.40 -25.38
N ILE A 177 3.90 2.76 -25.84
CA ILE A 177 5.08 2.91 -24.98
C ILE A 177 4.79 3.96 -23.89
N PRO A 178 5.05 3.66 -22.61
CA PRO A 178 4.74 4.57 -21.52
C PRO A 178 5.61 5.83 -21.55
N THR A 179 5.01 6.94 -21.15
CA THR A 179 5.71 8.21 -20.95
C THR A 179 6.32 8.33 -19.54
N TRP A 180 5.90 7.45 -18.64
CA TRP A 180 6.17 7.47 -17.19
C TRP A 180 5.55 8.66 -16.44
N ASN A 181 4.70 9.44 -17.12
CA ASN A 181 3.82 10.43 -16.51
C ASN A 181 2.42 9.87 -16.21
N GLU A 182 2.17 8.61 -16.54
CA GLU A 182 0.95 7.92 -16.14
C GLU A 182 0.86 7.87 -14.60
N ILE A 183 -0.37 7.77 -14.07
CA ILE A 183 -0.60 7.76 -12.61
C ILE A 183 -0.63 6.33 -12.02
N CYS A 184 -0.61 5.33 -12.89
CA CYS A 184 -0.82 3.92 -12.57
C CYS A 184 -0.10 3.03 -13.58
N GLY A 185 0.07 1.76 -13.20
CA GLY A 185 0.33 0.65 -14.10
C GLY A 185 -0.69 -0.46 -13.90
N ARG A 186 -0.70 -1.40 -14.85
CA ARG A 186 -1.26 -2.74 -14.69
C ARG A 186 -0.36 -3.77 -15.36
N ALA A 187 -0.32 -4.97 -14.80
CA ALA A 187 0.52 -6.04 -15.30
C ALA A 187 -0.18 -7.39 -15.38
N ALA A 188 0.18 -8.17 -16.39
CA ALA A 188 -0.14 -9.59 -16.45
C ALA A 188 0.87 -10.35 -15.58
N VAL A 189 0.42 -10.88 -14.45
CA VAL A 189 1.27 -11.58 -13.47
C VAL A 189 0.67 -12.95 -13.10
N PRO A 190 1.45 -13.87 -12.52
CA PRO A 190 0.93 -15.17 -12.08
C PRO A 190 -0.14 -15.01 -11.01
N THR A 191 -1.28 -15.67 -11.20
CA THR A 191 -2.46 -15.56 -10.31
C THR A 191 -2.14 -15.79 -8.83
N LEU A 192 -1.28 -16.76 -8.54
CA LEU A 192 -0.89 -17.08 -7.18
C LEU A 192 -0.05 -15.97 -6.54
N GLN A 193 0.81 -15.29 -7.31
CA GLN A 193 1.63 -14.18 -6.81
C GLN A 193 0.74 -12.96 -6.51
N ASN A 194 -0.14 -12.59 -7.44
CA ASN A 194 -1.12 -11.51 -7.27
C ASN A 194 -2.03 -11.74 -6.05
N THR A 195 -2.67 -12.91 -5.97
CA THR A 195 -3.60 -13.23 -4.88
C THR A 195 -2.92 -13.22 -3.51
N ASN A 196 -1.66 -13.68 -3.44
CA ASN A 196 -0.90 -13.67 -2.18
C ASN A 196 -0.54 -12.24 -1.75
N ALA A 197 -0.08 -11.40 -2.67
CA ALA A 197 0.24 -10.00 -2.39
C ALA A 197 -1.01 -9.20 -1.96
N GLY A 198 -2.13 -9.38 -2.67
CA GLY A 198 -3.42 -8.79 -2.27
C GLY A 198 -3.90 -9.30 -0.90
N GLY A 199 -3.64 -10.57 -0.59
CA GLY A 199 -3.89 -11.14 0.73
C GLY A 199 -3.04 -10.53 1.84
N ASP A 200 -1.76 -10.21 1.57
CA ASP A 200 -0.89 -9.49 2.50
C ASP A 200 -1.39 -8.06 2.73
N LEU A 201 -1.82 -7.35 1.69
CA LEU A 201 -2.45 -6.03 1.84
C LEU A 201 -3.68 -6.08 2.76
N GLY A 202 -4.55 -7.08 2.59
CA GLY A 202 -5.75 -7.27 3.43
C GLY A 202 -5.43 -7.62 4.89
N ARG A 203 -4.41 -8.44 5.13
CA ARG A 203 -3.90 -8.75 6.48
C ARG A 203 -3.31 -7.50 7.14
N PHE A 204 -2.38 -6.84 6.46
CA PHE A 204 -1.75 -5.60 6.90
C PHE A 204 -2.80 -4.57 7.34
N THR A 205 -3.72 -4.26 6.43
CA THR A 205 -4.90 -3.41 6.64
C THR A 205 -5.63 -3.70 7.96
N SER A 206 -5.78 -4.97 8.32
CA SER A 206 -6.46 -5.41 9.55
C SER A 206 -5.56 -5.35 10.79
N GLU A 207 -4.29 -5.74 10.66
CA GLU A 207 -3.29 -5.78 11.73
C GLU A 207 -2.95 -4.37 12.24
N ILE A 208 -2.71 -3.42 11.33
CA ILE A 208 -2.42 -2.01 11.65
C ILE A 208 -3.68 -1.15 11.59
N ARG A 209 -4.85 -1.78 11.43
CA ARG A 209 -6.18 -1.18 11.55
C ARG A 209 -6.33 0.11 10.74
N LEU A 210 -5.80 0.17 9.52
CA LEU A 210 -5.89 1.37 8.70
C LEU A 210 -7.36 1.83 8.56
N LEU A 211 -7.71 3.04 8.96
CA LEU A 211 -9.01 3.61 8.63
C LEU A 211 -9.00 4.19 7.22
N ASP A 212 -10.18 4.58 6.77
CA ASP A 212 -10.29 5.32 5.52
C ASP A 212 -9.39 6.55 5.53
N ASN A 213 -8.68 6.77 4.43
CA ASN A 213 -7.69 7.84 4.28
C ASN A 213 -6.46 7.75 5.19
N ASP A 214 -6.27 6.69 5.99
CA ASP A 214 -5.01 6.50 6.71
C ASP A 214 -3.87 6.26 5.70
N PRO A 215 -2.72 6.95 5.85
CA PRO A 215 -1.59 6.79 4.95
C PRO A 215 -0.82 5.50 5.25
N TYR A 216 -0.20 4.92 4.24
CA TYR A 216 0.73 3.81 4.38
C TYR A 216 1.75 3.78 3.24
N TYR A 217 2.96 3.30 3.54
CA TYR A 217 4.00 3.03 2.54
C TYR A 217 3.94 1.57 2.07
N VAL A 218 4.63 1.28 0.98
CA VAL A 218 4.86 -0.07 0.46
C VAL A 218 6.36 -0.32 0.39
N GLN A 219 6.79 -1.47 0.87
CA GLN A 219 8.15 -1.95 0.71
C GLN A 219 8.10 -3.32 0.05
N THR A 220 8.69 -3.41 -1.13
CA THR A 220 8.61 -4.54 -2.05
C THR A 220 9.69 -5.61 -1.78
N GLY A 221 10.76 -5.20 -1.09
CA GLY A 221 11.99 -5.95 -0.90
C GLY A 221 13.02 -5.72 -2.01
N PHE A 222 12.69 -4.98 -3.08
CA PHE A 222 13.62 -4.62 -4.16
C PHE A 222 14.28 -3.25 -3.96
N GLU A 223 13.98 -2.55 -2.88
CA GLU A 223 14.60 -1.28 -2.55
C GLU A 223 16.13 -1.43 -2.51
N GLY A 224 16.83 -0.68 -3.36
CA GLY A 224 18.28 -0.73 -3.51
C GLY A 224 18.81 -1.74 -4.54
N CYS A 225 17.95 -2.51 -5.22
CA CYS A 225 18.35 -3.30 -6.38
C CYS A 225 18.54 -2.42 -7.63
N ASP A 226 19.21 -2.96 -8.67
CA ASP A 226 19.21 -2.34 -10.00
C ASP A 226 17.89 -2.68 -10.70
N ILE A 227 17.15 -1.67 -11.16
CA ILE A 227 15.87 -1.88 -11.84
C ILE A 227 15.98 -2.76 -13.09
N LYS A 228 17.14 -2.73 -13.76
CA LYS A 228 17.42 -3.57 -14.94
C LYS A 228 17.53 -5.06 -14.60
N SER A 229 17.71 -5.42 -13.32
CA SER A 229 17.77 -6.83 -12.89
C SER A 229 16.40 -7.53 -12.88
N VAL A 230 15.31 -6.77 -12.91
CA VAL A 230 13.94 -7.31 -12.83
C VAL A 230 13.02 -6.75 -13.90
N CYS A 231 13.47 -5.77 -14.68
CA CYS A 231 12.66 -5.17 -15.72
C CYS A 231 13.49 -4.81 -16.95
N ASN A 232 13.04 -5.30 -18.10
CA ASN A 232 13.53 -4.96 -19.42
C ASN A 232 12.61 -3.89 -20.03
N ILE A 233 13.07 -2.65 -20.02
CA ILE A 233 12.34 -1.47 -20.51
C ILE A 233 13.01 -0.93 -21.80
N SER A 234 13.63 -1.84 -22.57
CA SER A 234 14.28 -1.51 -23.84
C SER A 234 13.25 -1.21 -24.94
#